data_AF-A0A523GJZ5-F1
#
_entry.id   AF-A0A523GJZ5-F1
#
_cell.length_a   1.000
_cell.length_b   1.000
_cell.length_c   1.000
_cell.angle_alpha   90.00
_cell.angle_beta   90.00
_cell.angle_gamma   90.00
#
_symmetry.space_group_name_H-M   'P 1'
#
loop_
_entity.id
_entity.type
_entity.pdbx_description
1 polymer ?
#
loop_
_entity_poly.entity_id
_entity_poly.type
_entity_poly.pdbx_seq_one_letter_code
_entity_poly.pdbx_strand_id
1 'polypeptide(L)'
;MRITIGHYYTPRGRDLQSRRISSRSAQISRPSIQKYRTISGRPVRSGVGIEPDVMFSEKEKSEFHKALIRDGAFFKFAGYWVRENHSSPDTRKLYDSFSKWLNQEGFLYLTEAEKSLNRASASLSEVWDPGIADAIQLAQEGIREQKNLDLQRGQEELSEAVLAEVQSRLLDRDVYIQVRLQADQVANEALQIVIDKSRYHSILTL
;
A
#
# COMPACT_ATOMS: atom_id res chain seq x y z
N MET A 1 15.43 15.21 24.04
CA MET A 1 14.21 14.69 23.39
C MET A 1 13.19 15.81 23.35
N ARG A 2 12.74 16.25 22.17
CA ARG A 2 11.62 17.22 22.04
C ARG A 2 10.34 16.41 21.87
N ILE A 3 9.46 16.44 22.86
CA ILE A 3 8.16 15.77 22.83
C ILE A 3 7.10 16.85 22.61
N THR A 4 6.28 16.69 21.57
CA THR A 4 5.15 17.59 21.31
C THR A 4 4.03 17.28 22.31
N ILE A 5 3.86 18.18 23.28
CA ILE A 5 2.80 18.14 24.31
C ILE A 5 1.53 18.91 23.89
N GLY A 6 1.54 19.55 22.72
CA GLY A 6 0.40 20.32 22.21
C GLY A 6 -0.71 19.41 21.68
N HIS A 7 -1.92 19.61 22.21
CA HIS A 7 -3.14 18.99 21.71
C HIS A 7 -3.80 19.88 20.65
N TYR A 8 -4.36 19.25 19.62
CA TYR A 8 -5.11 19.95 18.57
C TYR A 8 -6.61 19.79 18.79
N TYR A 9 -7.26 20.91 19.12
CA TYR A 9 -8.70 20.99 19.29
C TYR A 9 -9.34 21.75 18.14
N THR A 10 -10.53 21.33 17.73
CA THR A 10 -11.40 22.19 16.90
C THR A 10 -11.89 23.40 17.73
N PRO A 11 -12.39 24.48 17.10
CA PRO A 11 -12.96 25.63 17.82
C PRO A 11 -14.10 25.27 18.80
N ARG A 12 -14.71 24.09 18.66
CA ARG A 12 -15.76 23.57 19.55
C ARG A 12 -15.23 22.56 20.59
N GLY A 13 -13.92 22.47 20.77
CA GLY A 13 -13.28 21.64 21.79
C GLY A 13 -13.17 20.15 21.47
N ARG A 14 -13.39 19.72 20.21
CA ARG A 14 -13.18 18.32 19.80
C ARG A 14 -11.68 18.05 19.66
N ASP A 15 -11.15 17.10 20.42
CA ASP A 15 -9.76 16.61 20.28
C ASP A 15 -9.62 15.73 19.02
N LEU A 16 -8.63 16.04 18.20
CA LEU A 16 -8.32 15.30 16.97
C LEU A 16 -7.33 14.15 17.20
N GLN A 17 -6.57 14.17 18.31
CA GLN A 17 -5.53 13.19 18.56
C GLN A 17 -6.09 11.93 19.25
N SER A 18 -5.59 10.76 18.86
CA SER A 18 -5.87 9.51 19.56
C SER A 18 -5.14 9.48 20.90
N ARG A 19 -5.85 9.13 21.98
CA ARG A 19 -5.27 9.12 23.33
C ARG A 19 -4.30 7.95 23.54
N ARG A 20 -3.16 8.31 24.17
CA ARG A 20 -2.16 7.56 24.95
C ARG A 20 -1.01 6.83 24.24
N ILE A 21 0.17 7.44 24.38
CA ILE A 21 1.44 6.73 24.61
C ILE A 21 1.42 6.28 26.07
N SER A 22 1.37 4.96 26.34
CA SER A 22 1.62 4.42 27.68
C SER A 22 2.89 3.57 27.63
N SER A 23 3.88 3.92 28.45
CA SER A 23 5.24 3.42 28.39
C SER A 23 5.47 2.10 29.14
N ARG A 24 4.43 1.28 29.42
CA ARG A 24 4.67 0.06 30.23
C ARG A 24 3.74 -1.16 30.08
N SER A 25 2.69 -1.10 29.25
CA SER A 25 1.87 -2.30 28.98
C SER A 25 1.02 -2.05 27.74
N ALA A 26 1.14 -2.92 26.74
CA ALA A 26 0.41 -2.88 25.48
C ALA A 26 -1.08 -3.23 25.64
N GLN A 27 -1.79 -2.54 26.53
CA GLN A 27 -3.24 -2.47 26.49
C GLN A 27 -3.63 -1.22 25.70
N ILE A 28 -4.02 -1.43 24.44
CA ILE A 28 -4.73 -0.44 23.64
C ILE A 28 -6.10 -0.24 24.30
N SER A 29 -6.18 0.63 25.30
CA SER A 29 -7.47 1.14 25.74
C SER A 29 -8.01 1.96 24.58
N ARG A 30 -9.00 1.44 23.86
CA ARG A 30 -9.64 2.14 22.75
C ARG A 30 -10.01 3.55 23.24
N PRO A 31 -9.55 4.64 22.58
CA PRO A 31 -9.93 5.98 22.99
C PRO A 31 -11.45 6.05 23.08
N SER A 32 -11.99 6.70 24.14
CA SER A 32 -13.43 6.90 24.26
C SER A 32 -13.90 7.74 23.05
N ILE A 33 -14.57 7.08 22.11
CA ILE A 33 -15.10 7.73 20.90
C ILE A 33 -16.35 8.50 21.31
N GLN A 34 -16.23 9.82 21.41
CA GLN A 34 -17.38 10.69 21.59
C GLN A 34 -17.95 11.07 20.22
N LYS A 35 -19.28 11.13 20.13
CA LYS A 35 -20.00 11.58 18.95
C LYS A 35 -20.35 13.05 19.11
N TYR A 36 -19.97 13.87 18.15
CA TYR A 36 -20.33 15.28 18.02
C TYR A 36 -21.15 15.48 16.74
N ARG A 37 -21.73 16.67 16.59
CA ARG A 37 -22.44 17.06 15.37
C ARG A 37 -21.94 18.40 14.84
N THR A 38 -21.90 18.54 13.51
CA THR A 38 -21.70 19.83 12.85
C THR A 38 -22.95 20.73 13.03
N ILE A 39 -22.88 21.99 12.61
CA ILE A 39 -24.05 22.89 12.57
C ILE A 39 -25.17 22.30 11.70
N SER A 40 -24.80 21.63 10.62
CA SER A 40 -25.70 20.95 9.69
C SER A 40 -26.21 19.59 10.17
N GLY A 41 -25.86 19.15 11.39
CA GLY A 41 -26.34 17.89 11.97
C GLY A 41 -25.43 16.67 11.77
N ARG A 42 -24.35 16.81 10.98
CA ARG A 42 -23.49 15.70 10.57
C ARG A 42 -22.74 15.05 11.71
N PRO A 43 -22.82 13.71 11.89
CA PRO A 43 -22.13 13.03 12.97
C PRO A 43 -20.61 13.03 12.70
N VAL A 44 -19.84 13.46 13.70
CA VAL A 44 -18.38 13.43 13.66
C VAL A 44 -17.84 12.82 14.95
N ARG A 45 -16.82 11.97 14.84
CA ARG A 45 -16.27 11.22 15.97
C ARG A 45 -14.96 11.85 16.46
N SER A 46 -14.64 11.70 17.75
CA SER A 46 -13.35 12.10 18.31
C SER A 46 -12.38 10.93 18.43
N GLY A 47 -11.09 11.25 18.61
CA GLY A 47 -10.08 10.31 19.10
C GLY A 47 -9.45 9.40 18.03
N VAL A 48 -9.71 9.62 16.74
CA VAL A 48 -9.15 8.80 15.64
C VAL A 48 -8.72 9.66 14.43
N GLY A 49 -8.52 10.98 14.61
CA GLY A 49 -8.26 11.90 13.50
C GLY A 49 -9.53 12.42 12.81
N ILE A 50 -9.42 12.72 11.52
CA ILE A 50 -10.54 13.12 10.65
C ILE A 50 -10.92 11.90 9.82
N GLU A 51 -12.08 11.33 10.12
CA GLU A 51 -12.67 10.25 9.33
C GLU A 51 -13.25 10.86 8.03
N PRO A 52 -12.94 10.31 6.85
CA PRO A 52 -13.46 10.82 5.60
C PRO A 52 -14.96 10.49 5.46
N ASP A 53 -15.72 11.40 4.87
CA ASP A 53 -17.15 11.19 4.64
C ASP A 53 -17.43 10.21 3.48
N VAL A 54 -16.47 10.06 2.57
CA VAL A 54 -16.49 9.08 1.49
C VAL A 54 -15.27 8.17 1.66
N MET A 55 -15.54 6.90 1.95
CA MET A 55 -14.50 5.89 2.11
C MET A 55 -14.00 5.44 0.76
N PHE A 56 -12.68 5.40 0.59
CA PHE A 56 -12.04 4.80 -0.56
C PHE A 56 -11.28 3.55 -0.10
N SER A 57 -11.60 2.39 -0.67
CA SER A 57 -10.85 1.17 -0.38
C SER A 57 -9.62 1.11 -1.27
N GLU A 58 -8.42 1.20 -0.69
CA GLU A 58 -7.22 0.84 -1.43
C GLU A 58 -7.23 -0.66 -1.71
N LYS A 59 -6.86 -1.04 -2.93
CA LYS A 59 -6.60 -2.44 -3.24
C LYS A 59 -5.41 -2.91 -2.40
N GLU A 60 -5.57 -4.03 -1.72
CA GLU A 60 -4.47 -4.59 -0.95
C GLU A 60 -3.40 -5.13 -1.90
N LYS A 61 -2.20 -4.53 -1.84
CA LYS A 61 -1.05 -4.97 -2.64
C LYS A 61 -0.62 -6.36 -2.19
N SER A 62 -0.22 -7.21 -3.15
CA SER A 62 0.38 -8.51 -2.83
C SER A 62 1.71 -8.34 -2.07
N GLU A 63 2.10 -9.38 -1.33
CA GLU A 63 3.39 -9.40 -0.63
C GLU A 63 4.57 -9.25 -1.59
N PHE A 64 4.44 -9.75 -2.82
CA PHE A 64 5.42 -9.52 -3.87
C PHE A 64 5.58 -8.04 -4.22
N HIS A 65 4.46 -7.35 -4.46
CA HIS A 65 4.48 -5.92 -4.76
C HIS A 65 5.09 -5.14 -3.58
N LYS A 66 4.70 -5.45 -2.34
CA LYS A 66 5.30 -4.84 -1.14
C LYS A 66 6.81 -5.08 -1.05
N ALA A 67 7.29 -6.29 -1.38
CA ALA A 67 8.72 -6.59 -1.41
C ALA A 67 9.47 -5.77 -2.47
N LEU A 68 8.91 -5.63 -3.67
CA LEU A 68 9.47 -4.77 -4.73
C LEU A 68 9.58 -3.31 -4.30
N ILE A 69 8.58 -2.79 -3.59
CA ILE A 69 8.62 -1.43 -3.02
C ILE A 69 9.74 -1.31 -1.99
N ARG A 70 9.78 -2.24 -1.02
CA ARG A 70 10.78 -2.24 0.06
C ARG A 70 12.21 -2.25 -0.47
N ASP A 71 12.45 -3.03 -1.51
CA ASP A 71 13.79 -3.24 -2.06
C ASP A 71 14.13 -2.18 -3.14
N GLY A 72 13.21 -1.25 -3.41
CA GLY A 72 13.36 -0.16 -4.37
C GLY A 72 13.46 -0.65 -5.82
N ALA A 73 12.85 -1.79 -6.14
CA ALA A 73 13.01 -2.47 -7.43
C ALA A 73 12.51 -1.61 -8.60
N PHE A 74 11.33 -0.99 -8.46
CA PHE A 74 10.80 -0.08 -9.48
C PHE A 74 11.75 1.09 -9.76
N PHE A 75 12.28 1.71 -8.69
CA PHE A 75 13.20 2.84 -8.77
C PHE A 75 14.49 2.46 -9.51
N LYS A 76 15.07 1.31 -9.14
CA LYS A 76 16.29 0.78 -9.76
C LYS A 76 16.07 0.43 -11.22
N PHE A 77 14.98 -0.28 -11.52
CA PHE A 77 14.60 -0.62 -12.88
C PHE A 77 14.39 0.61 -13.76
N ALA A 78 13.65 1.62 -13.27
CA ALA A 78 13.43 2.83 -14.04
C ALA A 78 14.74 3.55 -14.38
N GLY A 79 15.69 3.58 -13.45
CA GLY A 79 17.03 4.09 -13.71
C GLY A 79 17.80 3.25 -14.73
N TYR A 80 17.69 1.93 -14.69
CA TYR A 80 18.26 1.01 -15.69
C TYR A 80 17.65 1.24 -17.08
N TRP A 81 16.33 1.24 -17.17
CA TRP A 81 15.59 1.32 -18.42
C TRP A 81 15.83 2.63 -19.17
N VAL A 82 15.83 3.78 -18.47
CA VAL A 82 16.01 5.11 -19.08
C VAL A 82 17.44 5.33 -19.60
N ARG A 83 18.45 4.59 -19.09
CA ARG A 83 19.81 4.63 -19.65
C ARG A 83 19.90 3.94 -21.00
N GLU A 84 19.11 2.90 -21.22
CA GLU A 84 19.11 2.12 -22.47
C GLU A 84 18.05 2.62 -23.47
N ASN A 85 17.01 3.32 -23.00
CA ASN A 85 15.88 3.77 -23.80
C ASN A 85 15.54 5.22 -23.47
N HIS A 86 15.50 6.07 -24.49
CA HIS A 86 15.15 7.51 -24.34
C HIS A 86 13.78 7.87 -24.93
N SER A 87 13.00 6.89 -25.35
CA SER A 87 11.67 7.07 -25.94
C SER A 87 10.55 6.84 -24.91
N SER A 88 9.33 7.24 -25.28
CA SER A 88 8.15 6.97 -24.46
C SER A 88 7.94 5.46 -24.31
N PRO A 89 7.77 4.95 -23.08
CA PRO A 89 7.60 3.52 -22.85
C PRO A 89 6.24 3.02 -23.36
N ASP A 90 6.26 1.85 -24.00
CA ASP A 90 5.07 1.02 -24.23
C ASP A 90 4.86 0.16 -22.98
N THR A 91 3.73 0.36 -22.28
CA THR A 91 3.42 -0.28 -20.99
C THR A 91 3.59 -1.80 -21.02
N ARG A 92 3.18 -2.47 -22.10
CA ARG A 92 3.25 -3.94 -22.18
C ARG A 92 4.69 -4.40 -22.31
N LYS A 93 5.46 -3.75 -23.19
CA LYS A 93 6.90 -4.05 -23.35
C LYS A 93 7.71 -3.70 -22.10
N LEU A 94 7.26 -2.69 -21.36
CA LEU A 94 7.92 -2.23 -20.15
C LEU A 94 7.84 -3.27 -19.03
N TYR A 95 6.65 -3.88 -18.83
CA TYR A 95 6.47 -4.94 -17.84
C TYR A 95 7.30 -6.19 -18.17
N ASP A 96 7.34 -6.60 -19.45
CA ASP A 96 8.15 -7.74 -19.88
C ASP A 96 9.65 -7.47 -19.65
N SER A 97 10.09 -6.22 -19.88
CA SER A 97 11.47 -5.78 -19.61
C SER A 97 11.78 -5.78 -18.11
N PHE A 98 10.83 -5.31 -17.28
CA PHE A 98 10.96 -5.34 -15.83
C PHE A 98 11.09 -6.77 -15.29
N SER A 99 10.25 -7.68 -15.78
CA SER A 99 10.28 -9.09 -15.39
C SER A 99 11.62 -9.75 -15.74
N LYS A 100 12.17 -9.46 -16.93
CA LYS A 100 13.51 -9.94 -17.33
C LYS A 100 14.61 -9.36 -16.45
N TRP A 101 14.55 -8.06 -16.16
CA TRP A 101 15.52 -7.39 -15.31
C TRP A 101 15.51 -7.96 -13.88
N LEU A 102 14.34 -8.20 -13.29
CA LEU A 102 14.24 -8.84 -11.97
C LEU A 102 14.91 -10.22 -11.92
N ASN A 103 14.75 -11.01 -12.98
CA ASN A 103 15.39 -12.32 -13.07
C ASN A 103 16.92 -12.21 -13.19
N GLN A 104 17.43 -11.24 -13.95
CA GLN A 104 18.87 -11.00 -14.12
C GLN A 104 19.54 -10.50 -12.85
N GLU A 105 18.86 -9.61 -12.10
CA GLU A 105 19.31 -9.11 -10.81
C GLU A 105 19.21 -10.18 -9.70
N GLY A 106 18.60 -11.33 -9.99
CA GLY A 106 18.38 -12.39 -9.00
C GLY A 106 17.48 -11.92 -7.86
N PHE A 107 16.42 -11.16 -8.17
CA PHE A 107 15.49 -10.69 -7.15
C PHE A 107 14.83 -11.86 -6.44
N LEU A 108 15.15 -12.02 -5.15
CA LEU A 108 14.57 -13.04 -4.28
C LEU A 108 13.78 -12.36 -3.18
N TYR A 109 12.55 -12.82 -2.99
CA TYR A 109 11.75 -12.43 -1.83
C TYR A 109 11.20 -13.68 -1.14
N LEU A 110 11.19 -13.61 0.20
CA LEU A 110 10.56 -14.60 1.06
C LEU A 110 9.32 -13.97 1.69
N THR A 111 8.19 -14.62 1.50
CA THR A 111 6.95 -14.34 2.21
C THR A 111 7.09 -14.68 3.69
N GLU A 112 6.26 -14.11 4.56
CA GLU A 112 6.23 -14.50 5.97
C GLU A 112 5.87 -15.98 6.16
N ALA A 113 5.06 -16.54 5.25
CA ALA A 113 4.78 -17.96 5.18
C ALA A 113 6.05 -18.77 4.91
N GLU A 114 6.84 -18.41 3.90
CA GLU A 114 8.13 -19.06 3.59
C GLU A 114 9.11 -18.93 4.76
N LYS A 115 9.22 -17.75 5.39
CA LYS A 115 10.10 -17.57 6.54
C LYS A 115 9.68 -18.43 7.73
N SER A 116 8.38 -18.59 7.95
CA SER A 116 7.85 -19.39 9.05
C SER A 116 8.03 -20.88 8.77
N LEU A 117 7.80 -21.30 7.52
CA LEU A 117 8.02 -22.67 7.09
C LEU A 117 9.50 -23.06 7.11
N ASN A 118 10.41 -22.17 6.69
CA ASN A 118 11.85 -22.38 6.77
C ASN A 118 12.33 -22.50 8.22
N ARG A 119 11.77 -21.69 9.14
CA ARG A 119 12.06 -21.82 10.58
C ARG A 119 11.55 -23.14 11.14
N ALA A 120 10.33 -23.55 10.79
CA ALA A 120 9.77 -24.83 11.21
C ALA A 120 10.60 -26.00 10.68
N SER A 121 10.97 -25.96 9.39
CA SER A 121 11.83 -26.94 8.74
C SER A 121 13.20 -27.04 9.42
N ALA A 122 13.83 -25.92 9.75
CA ALA A 122 15.09 -25.90 10.49
C ALA A 122 14.97 -26.54 11.88
N SER A 123 13.91 -26.21 12.65
CA SER A 123 13.68 -26.80 13.97
C SER A 123 13.34 -28.30 13.93
N LEU A 124 12.73 -28.77 12.85
CA LEU A 124 12.33 -30.18 12.67
C LEU A 124 13.46 -31.04 12.08
N SER A 125 14.55 -30.43 11.61
CA SER A 125 15.69 -31.18 11.03
C SER A 125 16.37 -32.14 12.02
N GLU A 126 16.21 -31.91 13.33
CA GLU A 126 16.69 -32.81 14.41
C GLU A 126 15.81 -34.06 14.58
N VAL A 127 14.56 -34.02 14.10
CA VAL A 127 13.55 -35.09 14.20
C VAL A 127 13.22 -35.56 12.78
N TRP A 128 14.13 -36.34 12.19
CA TRP A 128 13.99 -36.77 10.80
C TRP A 128 12.85 -37.79 10.63
N ASP A 129 11.66 -37.32 10.27
CA ASP A 129 10.50 -38.12 9.90
C ASP A 129 10.16 -37.87 8.41
N PRO A 130 10.13 -38.92 7.55
CA PRO A 130 9.81 -38.76 6.12
C PRO A 130 8.45 -38.11 5.85
N GLY A 131 7.43 -38.38 6.67
CA GLY A 131 6.10 -37.78 6.51
C GLY A 131 6.09 -36.28 6.82
N ILE A 132 6.92 -35.84 7.76
CA ILE A 132 7.13 -34.40 8.03
C ILE A 132 7.84 -33.72 6.85
N ALA A 133 8.85 -34.37 6.26
CA ALA A 133 9.55 -33.84 5.09
C ALA A 133 8.60 -33.66 3.89
N ASP A 134 7.76 -34.65 3.61
CA ASP A 134 6.75 -34.60 2.54
C ASP A 134 5.73 -33.48 2.77
N ALA A 135 5.28 -33.29 4.01
CA ALA A 135 4.34 -32.22 4.38
C ALA A 135 4.95 -30.82 4.20
N ILE A 136 6.23 -30.64 4.57
CA ILE A 136 6.96 -29.37 4.36
C ILE A 136 7.08 -29.09 2.86
N GLN A 137 7.44 -30.10 2.06
CA GLN A 137 7.56 -29.94 0.61
C GLN A 137 6.23 -29.55 -0.03
N LEU A 138 5.14 -30.22 0.33
CA LEU A 138 3.80 -29.89 -0.16
C LEU A 138 3.39 -28.44 0.19
N ALA A 139 3.70 -27.99 1.41
CA ALA A 139 3.46 -26.61 1.83
C ALA A 139 4.32 -25.61 1.03
N GLN A 140 5.58 -25.92 0.74
CA GLN A 140 6.44 -25.09 -0.11
C GLN A 140 5.90 -24.97 -1.53
N GLU A 141 5.40 -26.07 -2.11
CA GLU A 141 4.80 -26.10 -3.45
C GLU A 141 3.53 -25.24 -3.49
N GLY A 142 2.64 -25.36 -2.51
CA GLY A 142 1.43 -24.53 -2.42
C GLY A 142 1.74 -23.03 -2.29
N ILE A 143 2.78 -22.66 -1.52
CA ILE A 143 3.22 -21.26 -1.43
C ILE A 143 3.77 -20.77 -2.77
N ARG A 144 4.54 -21.60 -3.50
CA ARG A 144 5.06 -21.25 -4.84
C ARG A 144 3.93 -21.03 -5.85
N GLU A 145 2.92 -21.89 -5.85
CA GLU A 145 1.76 -21.75 -6.73
C GLU A 145 1.00 -20.45 -6.43
N GLN A 146 0.74 -20.16 -5.15
CA GLN A 146 0.08 -18.92 -4.75
C GLN A 146 0.89 -17.69 -5.19
N LYS A 147 2.22 -17.71 -5.04
CA LYS A 147 3.10 -16.63 -5.52
C LYS A 147 2.97 -16.41 -7.03
N ASN A 148 2.86 -17.48 -7.82
CA ASN A 148 2.67 -17.37 -9.27
C ASN A 148 1.30 -16.78 -9.63
N LEU A 149 0.25 -17.16 -8.92
CA LEU A 149 -1.08 -16.57 -9.09
C LEU A 149 -1.11 -15.09 -8.73
N ASP A 150 -0.43 -14.70 -7.64
CA ASP A 150 -0.34 -13.31 -7.20
C ASP A 150 0.45 -12.45 -8.20
N LEU A 151 1.48 -13.02 -8.84
CA LEU A 151 2.22 -12.37 -9.93
C LEU A 151 1.35 -12.10 -11.15
N GLN A 152 0.54 -13.09 -11.56
CA GLN A 152 -0.37 -12.93 -12.70
C GLN A 152 -1.47 -11.91 -12.41
N ARG A 153 -2.07 -11.96 -11.21
CA ARG A 153 -3.12 -11.03 -10.79
C ARG A 153 -2.59 -9.60 -10.60
N GLY A 154 -1.36 -9.46 -10.14
CA GLY A 154 -0.71 -8.17 -9.90
C GLY A 154 -0.12 -7.51 -11.13
N GLN A 155 -0.16 -8.14 -12.31
CA GLN A 155 0.51 -7.62 -13.51
C GLN A 155 0.10 -6.19 -13.86
N GLU A 156 -1.19 -5.87 -13.78
CA GLU A 156 -1.70 -4.52 -14.08
C GLU A 156 -1.13 -3.49 -13.09
N GLU A 157 -1.24 -3.76 -11.78
CA GLU A 157 -0.72 -2.87 -10.73
C GLU A 157 0.80 -2.70 -10.81
N LEU A 158 1.53 -3.77 -11.09
CA LEU A 158 2.98 -3.72 -11.27
C LEU A 158 3.34 -2.91 -12.52
N SER A 159 2.58 -3.04 -13.60
CA SER A 159 2.80 -2.28 -14.83
C SER A 159 2.59 -0.79 -14.59
N GLU A 160 1.55 -0.41 -13.85
CA GLU A 160 1.30 0.99 -13.44
C GLU A 160 2.43 1.53 -12.56
N ALA A 161 2.89 0.76 -11.57
CA ALA A 161 3.97 1.15 -10.68
C ALA A 161 5.29 1.36 -11.44
N VAL A 162 5.63 0.43 -12.35
CA VAL A 162 6.82 0.54 -13.21
C VAL A 162 6.72 1.75 -14.14
N LEU A 163 5.57 1.92 -14.81
CA LEU A 163 5.33 3.02 -15.74
C LEU A 163 5.47 4.37 -15.03
N ALA A 164 4.84 4.51 -13.87
CA ALA A 164 4.92 5.73 -13.07
C ALA A 164 6.37 6.09 -12.69
N GLU A 165 7.16 5.10 -12.33
CA GLU A 165 8.55 5.31 -11.92
C GLU A 165 9.44 5.68 -13.12
N VAL A 166 9.20 5.12 -14.30
CA VAL A 166 9.86 5.52 -15.55
C VAL A 166 9.46 6.92 -15.98
N GLN A 167 8.16 7.22 -15.99
CA GLN A 167 7.63 8.54 -16.34
C GLN A 167 8.16 9.65 -15.42
N SER A 168 8.35 9.36 -14.13
CA SER A 168 8.91 10.33 -13.18
C SER A 168 10.32 10.82 -13.54
N ARG A 169 11.04 10.06 -14.39
CA ARG A 169 12.38 10.41 -14.88
C ARG A 169 12.37 11.03 -16.28
N LEU A 170 11.41 10.65 -17.12
CA LEU A 170 11.32 11.11 -18.51
C LEU A 170 10.55 12.43 -18.65
N LEU A 171 9.54 12.65 -17.81
CA LEU A 171 8.65 13.78 -17.90
C LEU A 171 9.09 14.92 -16.98
N ASP A 172 8.86 16.15 -17.42
CA ASP A 172 8.93 17.30 -16.54
C ASP A 172 7.94 17.15 -15.39
N ARG A 173 8.30 17.69 -14.22
CA ARG A 173 7.55 17.52 -12.98
C ARG A 173 6.08 17.89 -13.12
N ASP A 174 5.78 19.00 -13.80
CA ASP A 174 4.41 19.48 -13.96
C ASP A 174 3.58 18.55 -14.85
N VAL A 175 4.18 18.03 -15.93
CA VAL A 175 3.57 17.05 -16.82
C VAL A 175 3.32 15.74 -16.09
N TYR A 176 4.31 15.27 -15.31
CA TYR A 176 4.17 14.08 -14.48
C TYR A 176 3.00 14.20 -13.49
N ILE A 177 2.89 15.34 -12.80
CA ILE A 177 1.78 15.60 -11.86
C ILE A 177 0.44 15.58 -12.60
N GLN A 178 0.35 16.21 -13.77
CA GLN A 178 -0.89 16.22 -14.57
C GLN A 178 -1.33 14.80 -14.96
N VAL A 179 -0.40 13.98 -15.47
CA VAL A 179 -0.69 12.58 -15.84
C VAL A 179 -1.15 11.78 -14.62
N ARG A 180 -0.45 11.95 -13.48
CA ARG A 180 -0.80 11.25 -12.23
C ARG A 180 -2.16 11.66 -11.69
N LEU A 181 -2.51 12.95 -11.74
CA LEU A 181 -3.81 13.45 -11.29
C LEU A 181 -4.96 12.94 -12.15
N GLN A 182 -4.76 12.83 -13.47
CA GLN A 182 -5.78 12.29 -14.37
C GLN A 182 -6.10 10.81 -14.08
N ALA A 183 -5.09 10.03 -13.70
CA ALA A 183 -5.25 8.62 -13.35
C ALA A 183 -5.67 8.38 -11.89
N ASP A 184 -5.65 9.41 -11.03
CA ASP A 184 -5.92 9.28 -9.60
C ASP A 184 -7.43 9.13 -9.34
N GLN A 185 -7.83 7.95 -8.86
CA GLN A 185 -9.22 7.63 -8.58
C GLN A 185 -9.82 8.49 -7.46
N VAL A 186 -9.02 8.86 -6.45
CA VAL A 186 -9.47 9.72 -5.34
C VAL A 186 -9.66 11.15 -5.83
N ALA A 187 -8.74 11.67 -6.64
CA ALA A 187 -8.86 13.00 -7.23
C ALA A 187 -10.09 13.09 -8.15
N ASN A 188 -10.30 12.06 -8.98
CA ASN A 188 -11.46 11.98 -9.87
C ASN A 188 -12.78 11.91 -9.07
N GLU A 189 -12.84 11.08 -8.02
CA GLU A 189 -14.03 10.98 -7.17
C GLU A 189 -14.32 12.31 -6.43
N ALA A 190 -13.28 12.96 -5.91
CA ALA A 190 -13.39 14.27 -5.28
C ALA A 190 -13.95 15.32 -6.27
N LEU A 191 -13.48 15.31 -7.51
CA LEU A 191 -13.97 16.20 -8.56
C LEU A 191 -15.46 15.94 -8.87
N GLN A 192 -15.87 14.67 -8.99
CA GLN A 192 -17.27 14.30 -9.21
C GLN A 192 -18.17 14.79 -8.08
N ILE A 193 -17.73 14.66 -6.82
CA ILE A 193 -18.46 15.15 -5.66
C ILE A 193 -18.60 16.68 -5.69
N VAL A 194 -17.54 17.41 -6.01
CA VAL A 194 -17.55 18.88 -6.01
C VAL A 194 -18.45 19.45 -7.12
N ILE A 195 -18.49 18.80 -8.29
CA ILE A 195 -19.31 19.24 -9.42
C ILE A 195 -20.79 18.94 -9.16
N ASP A 196 -21.12 17.79 -8.57
CA ASP A 196 -22.49 17.47 -8.17
C ASP A 196 -22.86 18.19 -6.87
N LYS A 197 -23.41 19.40 -7.00
CA LYS A 197 -23.87 20.20 -5.86
C LYS A 197 -24.84 19.43 -4.96
N SER A 198 -25.73 18.59 -5.51
CA SER A 198 -26.69 17.85 -4.68
C SER A 198 -25.96 16.85 -3.79
N ARG A 199 -25.05 16.07 -4.38
CA ARG A 199 -24.20 15.11 -3.67
C ARG A 199 -23.26 15.77 -2.67
N TYR A 200 -22.66 16.92 -3.02
CA TYR A 200 -21.83 17.69 -2.10
C TYR A 200 -22.62 18.13 -0.87
N HIS A 201 -23.80 18.72 -1.05
CA HIS A 201 -24.62 19.19 0.07
C HIS A 201 -25.09 18.02 0.91
N SER A 202 -25.52 16.89 0.30
CA SER A 202 -25.94 15.72 1.06
C SER A 202 -24.82 15.20 1.97
N ILE A 203 -23.57 15.13 1.47
CA ILE A 203 -22.40 14.75 2.28
C ILE A 203 -22.18 15.72 3.46
N LEU A 204 -22.39 17.02 3.27
CA LEU A 204 -22.19 18.01 4.33
C LEU A 204 -23.34 18.07 5.35
N THR A 205 -24.52 17.53 5.01
CA THR A 205 -25.73 17.57 5.85
C THR A 205 -26.17 16.22 6.41
N LEU A 206 -25.62 15.10 5.91
CA LEU A 206 -25.83 13.74 6.43
C LEU A 206 -25.53 13.67 7.92
#